data_AF-A0A060YQC0-F1
#
_entry.id   AF-A0A060YQC0-F1
#
_cell.length_a   1.000
_cell.length_b   1.000
_cell.length_c   1.000
_cell.angle_alpha   90.00
_cell.angle_beta   90.00
_cell.angle_gamma   90.00
#
_symmetry.space_group_name_H-M   'P 1'
#
loop_
_entity.id
_entity.type
_entity.pdbx_description
1 polymer ?
#
loop_
_entity_poly.entity_id
_entity_poly.type
_entity_poly.pdbx_seq_one_letter_code
_entity_poly.pdbx_strand_id
1 'polypeptide(L)' 'MPPPISFQMTRYVSSCFITLFVLFLWRVEDIADACKCSPPHPQKAFCDAEIVIRAKVVGKKALSNAIKYDIQQIKV' A
#
# COMPACT_ATOMS: atom_id res chain seq x y z
N MET A 1 11.62 -51.81 -5.56
CA MET A 1 11.17 -51.25 -6.85
C MET A 1 11.48 -49.75 -6.84
N PRO A 2 12.56 -49.27 -7.48
CA PRO A 2 12.87 -47.84 -7.51
C PRO A 2 11.83 -47.09 -8.38
N PRO A 3 11.37 -45.90 -7.98
CA PRO A 3 10.43 -45.11 -8.78
C PRO A 3 11.10 -44.66 -10.10
N PRO A 4 10.32 -44.52 -11.20
CA PRO A 4 10.85 -44.16 -12.51
C PRO A 4 11.50 -42.76 -12.49
N ILE A 5 12.58 -42.59 -13.25
CA ILE A 5 13.41 -41.36 -13.34
C ILE A 5 12.56 -40.13 -13.75
N SER A 6 11.46 -40.33 -14.47
CA SER A 6 10.48 -39.29 -14.83
C SER A 6 9.80 -38.62 -13.63
N PHE A 7 9.64 -39.34 -12.52
CA PHE A 7 9.03 -38.84 -11.28
C PHE A 7 9.99 -37.94 -10.48
N GLN A 8 11.30 -38.13 -10.64
CA GLN A 8 12.31 -37.26 -10.03
C GLN A 8 12.36 -35.91 -10.75
N MET A 9 12.45 -35.91 -12.09
CA MET A 9 12.53 -34.68 -12.88
C MET A 9 11.31 -33.77 -12.69
N THR A 10 10.10 -34.32 -12.65
CA THR A 10 8.88 -33.55 -12.38
C THR A 10 8.86 -32.94 -10.97
N ARG A 11 9.43 -33.63 -9.96
CA ARG A 11 9.57 -33.08 -8.60
C ARG A 11 10.60 -31.96 -8.51
N TYR A 12 11.73 -32.05 -9.20
CA TYR A 12 12.75 -30.98 -9.24
C TYR A 12 12.22 -29.72 -9.95
N VAL A 13 11.51 -29.91 -11.05
CA VAL A 13 10.89 -28.80 -11.79
C VAL A 13 9.80 -28.13 -10.95
N SER A 14 8.91 -28.92 -10.32
CA SER A 14 7.89 -28.40 -9.40
C SER A 14 8.49 -27.63 -8.21
N SER A 15 9.55 -28.16 -7.61
CA SER A 15 10.29 -27.48 -6.53
C SER A 15 10.85 -26.12 -6.98
N CYS A 16 11.46 -26.07 -8.17
CA CYS A 16 12.00 -24.84 -8.73
C CYS A 16 10.90 -23.79 -9.01
N PHE A 17 9.74 -24.20 -9.51
CA PHE A 17 8.61 -23.29 -9.70
C PHE A 17 8.09 -22.73 -8.39
N ILE A 18 8.01 -23.56 -7.34
CA ILE A 18 7.56 -23.13 -6.01
C ILE A 18 8.54 -22.10 -5.43
N THR A 19 9.85 -22.33 -5.52
CA THR A 19 10.84 -21.38 -5.01
C THR A 19 10.81 -20.06 -5.78
N LEU A 20 10.63 -20.11 -7.11
CA LEU A 20 10.50 -18.91 -7.94
C LEU A 20 9.24 -18.11 -7.59
N PHE A 21 8.13 -18.80 -7.35
CA PHE A 21 6.86 -18.18 -6.97
C PHE A 21 6.95 -17.49 -5.60
N VAL A 22 7.58 -18.14 -4.61
CA VAL A 22 7.81 -17.56 -3.28
C VAL A 22 8.71 -16.31 -3.37
N LEU A 23 9.77 -16.37 -4.17
CA LEU A 23 10.65 -15.21 -4.39
C LEU A 23 9.90 -14.03 -5.03
N PHE A 24 8.98 -14.32 -5.95
CA PHE A 24 8.18 -13.29 -6.61
C PHE A 24 7.19 -12.65 -5.66
N LEU A 25 6.48 -13.45 -4.85
CA LEU A 25 5.54 -12.95 -3.83
C LEU A 25 6.22 -12.07 -2.79
N TRP A 26 7.43 -12.42 -2.35
CA TRP A 26 8.19 -11.59 -1.41
C TRP A 26 8.46 -10.19 -1.99
N ARG A 27 8.75 -10.09 -3.31
CA ARG A 27 8.99 -8.79 -3.96
C ARG A 27 7.74 -7.94 -4.16
N VAL A 28 6.55 -8.52 -4.03
CA VAL A 28 5.29 -7.77 -4.16
C VAL A 28 5.04 -6.86 -2.95
N GLU A 29 5.57 -7.19 -1.77
CA GLU A 29 5.36 -6.42 -0.55
C GLU A 29 5.98 -5.01 -0.62
N ASP A 30 7.08 -4.86 -1.36
CA ASP A 30 7.74 -3.56 -1.60
C ASP A 30 7.03 -2.70 -2.66
N ILE A 31 6.14 -3.26 -3.49
CA ILE A 31 5.45 -2.55 -4.59
C ILE A 31 4.19 -1.84 -4.09
N ALA A 32 3.67 -2.24 -2.92
CA ALA A 32 2.63 -1.48 -2.26
C ALA A 32 3.26 -0.24 -1.60
N ASP A 33 3.39 0.84 -2.38
CA ASP A 33 3.65 2.19 -1.88
C ASP A 33 2.48 2.65 -1.00
N ALA A 34 2.38 2.07 0.20
CA ALA A 34 1.63 2.65 1.27
C ALA A 34 2.34 3.97 1.63
N CYS A 35 1.62 5.09 1.55
CA CYS A 35 2.14 6.37 2.01
C CYS A 35 2.63 6.20 3.47
N LYS A 36 3.94 6.37 3.68
CA LYS A 36 4.55 6.24 5.01
C LYS A 36 4.37 7.56 5.77
N CYS A 37 3.37 7.61 6.64
CA CYS A 37 3.19 8.73 7.56
C CYS A 37 3.95 8.46 8.87
N SER A 38 4.95 9.27 9.18
CA SER A 38 5.53 9.31 10.54
C SER A 38 4.67 10.26 11.40
N PRO A 39 4.16 9.87 12.57
CA PRO A 39 3.31 10.73 13.39
C PRO A 39 4.13 11.84 14.07
N PRO A 40 4.00 13.13 13.67
CA PRO A 40 4.62 14.23 14.39
C PRO A 40 3.87 14.54 15.69
N HIS A 41 4.56 15.18 16.64
CA HIS A 41 3.88 15.76 17.80
C HIS A 41 2.80 16.77 17.33
N PRO A 42 1.58 16.78 17.88
CA PRO A 42 0.49 17.62 17.39
C PRO A 42 0.84 19.12 17.33
N GLN A 43 1.57 19.64 18.31
CA GLN A 43 2.06 21.03 18.29
C GLN A 43 3.02 21.28 17.13
N LYS A 44 3.87 20.30 16.79
CA LYS A 44 4.80 20.40 15.67
C LYS A 44 4.05 20.34 14.33
N ALA A 45 3.03 19.49 14.23
CA ALA A 45 2.13 19.48 13.06
C ALA A 45 1.37 20.81 12.88
N PHE A 46 1.03 21.49 13.96
CA PHE A 46 0.38 22.80 13.92
C PHE A 46 1.35 23.89 13.41
N CYS A 47 2.57 23.92 13.94
CA CYS A 47 3.58 24.92 13.55
C CYS A 47 4.16 24.68 12.14
N ASP A 48 4.28 23.42 11.72
CA ASP A 48 4.85 23.07 10.42
C ASP A 48 3.80 23.16 9.29
N ALA A 49 2.52 23.38 9.61
CA ALA A 49 1.44 23.50 8.62
C ALA A 49 1.23 24.95 8.17
N GLU A 50 0.93 25.13 6.88
CA GLU A 50 0.60 26.44 6.30
C GLU A 50 -0.80 26.93 6.70
N ILE A 51 -1.76 26.00 6.81
CA ILE A 51 -3.16 26.29 7.12
C ILE A 51 -3.65 25.27 8.15
N VAL A 52 -4.24 25.77 9.24
CA VAL A 52 -4.94 24.95 10.23
C VAL A 52 -6.38 25.40 10.30
N ILE A 53 -7.31 24.47 10.08
CA ILE A 53 -8.75 24.74 10.13
C ILE A 53 -9.49 23.62 10.85
N ARG A 54 -10.60 23.99 11.49
CA ARG A 54 -11.60 23.02 11.95
C ARG A 54 -12.82 23.13 11.04
N ALA A 55 -13.09 22.10 10.25
CA ALA A 55 -14.18 22.09 9.28
C ALA A 55 -14.94 20.75 9.27
N LYS A 56 -16.18 20.77 8.80
CA LYS A 56 -17.00 19.58 8.53
C LYS A 56 -17.06 19.32 7.04
N VAL A 57 -16.76 18.08 6.63
CA VAL A 57 -16.91 17.66 5.23
C VAL A 57 -18.40 17.44 4.95
N VAL A 58 -18.93 18.14 3.96
CA VAL A 58 -20.35 18.06 3.56
C VAL A 58 -20.55 17.35 2.23
N GLY A 59 -19.50 17.24 1.41
CA GLY A 59 -19.59 16.56 0.13
C GLY A 59 -18.24 16.17 -0.45
N LYS A 60 -18.27 15.21 -1.37
CA LYS A 60 -17.12 14.73 -2.14
C LYS A 60 -17.50 14.69 -3.61
N LYS A 61 -16.65 15.25 -4.47
CA LYS A 61 -16.80 15.22 -5.93
C LYS A 61 -15.52 14.65 -6.53
N ALA A 62 -15.65 13.54 -7.27
CA ALA A 62 -14.54 12.99 -8.03
C ALA A 62 -14.40 13.78 -9.34
N LEU A 63 -13.23 14.37 -9.56
CA LEU A 63 -12.79 14.87 -10.85
C LEU A 63 -11.84 13.85 -11.48
N SER A 64 -11.54 14.02 -12.77
CA SER A 64 -10.72 13.10 -13.56
C SER A 64 -9.39 12.70 -12.90
N ASN A 65 -8.72 13.65 -12.23
CA ASN A 65 -7.40 13.44 -11.61
C ASN A 65 -7.33 13.86 -10.14
N ALA A 66 -8.45 14.27 -9.53
CA ALA A 66 -8.44 14.82 -8.18
C ALA A 66 -9.78 14.62 -7.47
N ILE A 67 -9.74 14.62 -6.14
CA ILE A 67 -10.94 14.56 -5.31
C ILE A 67 -11.16 15.95 -4.72
N LYS A 68 -12.29 16.58 -5.06
CA LYS A 68 -12.71 17.85 -4.46
C LYS A 68 -13.62 17.57 -3.27
N TYR A 69 -13.25 18.13 -2.12
CA TYR A 69 -14.08 18.10 -0.92
C TYR A 69 -14.81 19.44 -0.77
N ASP A 70 -16.10 19.36 -0.47
CA ASP A 70 -16.89 20.50 -0.04
C ASP A 70 -16.88 20.53 1.49
N ILE A 71 -16.40 21.63 2.07
CA ILE A 71 -16.16 21.77 3.51
C ILE A 71 -16.88 23.00 4.05
N GLN A 72 -17.47 22.86 5.23
CA GLN A 72 -18.01 23.97 6.00
C GLN A 72 -17.07 24.25 7.16
N GLN A 73 -16.45 25.44 7.17
CA GLN A 73 -15.55 25.86 8.26
C GLN A 73 -16.35 26.12 9.54
N ILE A 74 -15.86 25.56 10.64
CA ILE A 74 -16.38 25.79 11.99
C ILE A 74 -15.56 26.89 12.67
N LYS A 75 -14.23 26.80 12.55
CA LYS A 75 -13.29 27.78 13.08
C LYS A 75 -11.99 27.76 12.29
N VAL A 76 -11.42 28.95 12.11
CA VAL A 76 -10.05 29.19 11.65
C VAL A 76 -9.18 29.43 12.88
#